data_AF-C5A775-F1
#
_entry.id   AF-C5A775-F1
#
_cell.length_a   1.000
_cell.length_b   1.000
_cell.length_c   1.000
_cell.angle_alpha   90.00
_cell.angle_beta   90.00
_cell.angle_gamma   90.00
#
_symmetry.space_group_name_H-M   'P 1'
#
loop_
_entity.id
_entity.type
_entity.pdbx_description
1 polymer ?
#
loop_
_entity_poly.entity_id
_entity_poly.type
_entity_poly.pdbx_seq_one_letter_code
_entity_poly.pdbx_strand_id
1 'polypeptide(L)' 'MNPLPIFRFFLRLPSLAFRIAGLVRITNRARRSFKKVLRKEGLPEDVAEELERHFTPRFPSLLKR' A
#
# COMPACT_ATOMS: atom_id res chain seq x y z
N MET A 1 -14.21 34.97 12.18
CA MET A 1 -13.93 33.51 12.17
C MET A 1 -12.43 33.31 12.41
N ASN A 2 -12.04 32.69 13.52
CA ASN A 2 -10.62 32.43 13.81
C ASN A 2 -10.07 31.42 12.79
N PRO A 3 -9.03 31.74 11.99
CA PRO A 3 -8.48 30.84 10.96
C PRO A 3 -7.60 29.72 11.53
N LEU A 4 -7.24 29.83 12.81
CA LEU A 4 -6.41 28.87 13.56
C LEU A 4 -6.83 27.38 13.49
N PRO A 5 -8.12 27.00 13.41
CA PRO A 5 -8.53 25.59 13.30
C PRO A 5 -8.13 24.96 11.96
N ILE A 6 -8.17 25.73 10.88
CA ILE A 6 -7.88 25.27 9.52
C ILE A 6 -6.37 25.01 9.38
N PHE A 7 -5.53 25.91 9.86
CA PHE A 7 -4.07 25.72 9.86
C PHE A 7 -3.64 24.49 10.68
N ARG A 8 -4.29 24.22 11.81
CA ARG A 8 -4.05 22.99 12.60
C ARG A 8 -4.43 21.71 11.85
N PHE A 9 -5.45 21.76 10.99
CA PHE A 9 -5.84 20.63 10.15
C PHE A 9 -4.78 20.33 9.08
N PHE A 10 -4.27 21.37 8.41
CA PHE A 10 -3.21 21.22 7.40
C PHE A 10 -1.91 20.65 7.99
N LEU A 11 -1.57 20.96 9.24
CA LEU A 11 -0.41 20.37 9.92
C LEU A 11 -0.58 18.86 10.24
N ARG A 12 -1.82 18.36 10.32
CA ARG A 12 -2.08 16.92 10.54
C ARG A 12 -2.07 16.10 9.26
N LEU A 13 -2.29 16.71 8.10
CA LEU A 13 -2.28 16.03 6.80
C LEU A 13 -0.96 15.31 6.48
N PRO A 14 0.23 15.92 6.69
CA PRO A 14 1.50 15.22 6.48
C PRO A 14 1.63 13.97 7.34
N SER A 15 1.28 14.06 8.63
CA SER A 15 1.35 12.91 9.55
C SER A 15 0.46 11.76 9.09
N LEU A 16 -0.76 12.07 8.62
CA LEU A 16 -1.68 11.09 8.07
C LEU A 16 -1.13 10.47 6.78
N ALA A 17 -0.59 11.29 5.87
CA ALA A 17 0.03 10.82 4.63
C ALA A 17 1.23 9.90 4.90
N PHE A 18 2.10 10.24 5.86
CA PHE A 18 3.23 9.40 6.27
C PHE A 18 2.77 8.06 6.83
N ARG A 19 1.71 8.04 7.65
CA ARG A 19 1.12 6.78 8.15
C ARG A 19 0.61 5.91 7.01
N ILE A 20 -0.12 6.50 6.06
CA ILE A 20 -0.63 5.79 4.88
C ILE A 20 0.52 5.27 4.01
N ALA A 21 1.55 6.09 3.77
CA ALA A 21 2.73 5.68 3.02
C ALA A 21 3.47 4.51 3.69
N GLY A 22 3.54 4.50 5.02
CA GLY A 22 4.06 3.38 5.80
C GLY A 22 3.27 2.09 5.57
N LEU A 23 1.94 2.14 5.58
CA LEU A 23 1.08 1.00 5.29
C LEU A 23 1.28 0.49 3.87
N VAL A 24 1.29 1.39 2.88
CA VAL A 24 1.55 1.04 1.47
C VAL A 24 2.91 0.36 1.32
N ARG A 25 3.95 0.85 2.01
CA ARG A 25 5.28 0.24 1.97
C ARG A 25 5.29 -1.17 2.55
N ILE A 26 4.60 -1.40 3.66
CA ILE A 26 4.47 -2.74 4.28
C ILE A 26 3.75 -3.68 3.33
N THR A 27 2.62 -3.26 2.74
CA THR A 27 1.86 -4.12 1.83
C THR A 27 2.61 -4.40 0.55
N ASN A 28 3.33 -3.43 -0.02
CA ASN A 28 4.20 -3.66 -1.18
C ASN A 28 5.34 -4.62 -0.86
N ARG A 29 5.91 -4.55 0.35
CA ARG A 29 6.94 -5.50 0.81
C ARG A 29 6.36 -6.91 0.95
N ALA A 30 5.17 -7.04 1.54
CA ALA A 30 4.46 -8.31 1.66
C ALA A 30 4.16 -8.92 0.29
N ARG A 31 3.65 -8.12 -0.65
CA ARG A 31 3.39 -8.52 -2.05
C ARG A 31 4.65 -9.06 -2.73
N ARG A 32 5.77 -8.34 -2.65
CA ARG A 32 7.06 -8.80 -3.21
C ARG A 32 7.54 -10.11 -2.58
N SER A 33 7.39 -10.24 -1.25
CA SER A 33 7.78 -11.47 -0.55
C SER A 33 6.90 -12.64 -0.95
N PHE A 34 5.59 -12.44 -1.07
CA PHE A 34 4.63 -13.44 -1.49
C PHE A 34 4.96 -13.97 -2.89
N LYS A 35 5.12 -13.08 -3.88
CA LYS A 35 5.53 -13.48 -5.25
C LYS A 35 6.88 -14.21 -5.27
N LYS A 36 7.84 -13.78 -4.44
CA LYS A 36 9.15 -14.45 -4.32
C LYS A 36 9.03 -15.86 -3.76
N VAL A 37 8.17 -16.08 -2.76
CA VAL A 37 7.93 -17.40 -2.18
C VAL A 37 7.24 -18.31 -3.21
N LEU A 38 6.20 -17.85 -3.89
CA LEU A 38 5.50 -18.65 -4.90
C LEU A 38 6.42 -19.12 -6.03
N ARG A 39 7.33 -18.25 -6.50
CA ARG A 39 8.35 -18.63 -7.48
C ARG A 39 9.34 -19.66 -6.93
N LYS A 40 9.73 -19.55 -5.65
CA LYS A 40 10.65 -20.49 -5.01
C LYS A 40 10.03 -21.88 -4.83
N GLU A 41 8.74 -21.93 -4.55
CA GLU A 41 7.95 -23.18 -4.48
C GLU A 41 7.68 -23.79 -5.87
N GLY A 42 8.18 -23.16 -6.95
CA GLY A 42 8.09 -23.71 -8.30
C GLY A 42 6.74 -23.48 -8.98
N LEU A 43 5.91 -22.55 -8.50
CA LEU A 43 4.67 -22.22 -9.19
C LEU A 43 4.98 -21.56 -10.54
N PRO A 44 4.23 -21.92 -11.59
CA PRO A 44 4.24 -21.19 -12.86
C PRO A 44 3.99 -19.69 -12.66
N GLU A 45 4.64 -18.85 -13.47
CA GLU A 45 4.62 -17.39 -13.29
C GLU A 45 3.20 -16.81 -13.43
N ASP A 46 2.40 -17.38 -14.33
CA ASP A 46 0.99 -17.09 -14.56
C ASP A 46 0.15 -17.35 -13.31
N VAL A 47 0.32 -18.51 -12.66
CA VAL A 47 -0.39 -18.84 -11.42
C VAL A 47 0.06 -17.93 -10.28
N ALA A 48 1.36 -17.65 -10.17
CA ALA A 48 1.88 -16.76 -9.15
C ALA A 48 1.33 -15.32 -9.30
N GLU A 49 1.13 -14.87 -10.53
CA GLU A 49 0.59 -13.54 -10.83
C GLU A 49 -0.93 -13.47 -10.57
N GLU A 50 -1.68 -14.52 -10.91
CA GLU A 50 -3.10 -14.66 -10.58
C GLU A 50 -3.33 -14.64 -9.06
N LEU A 51 -2.54 -15.41 -8.30
CA LEU A 51 -2.60 -15.45 -6.84
C LEU A 51 -2.23 -14.09 -6.24
N GLU A 52 -1.18 -13.44 -6.75
CA GLU A 52 -0.81 -12.09 -6.31
C GLU A 52 -1.97 -11.11 -6.51
N ARG A 53 -2.68 -11.16 -7.64
CA ARG A 53 -3.84 -10.30 -7.91
C ARG A 53 -5.01 -10.59 -6.97
N HIS A 54 -5.27 -11.86 -6.65
CA HIS A 54 -6.35 -12.27 -5.75
C HIS A 54 -6.10 -11.87 -4.29
N PHE A 55 -4.88 -12.03 -3.80
CA PHE A 55 -4.54 -11.79 -2.39
C PHE A 55 -4.07 -10.37 -2.10
N THR A 56 -3.75 -9.56 -3.11
CA THR A 56 -3.40 -8.16 -2.89
C THR A 56 -4.65 -7.34 -2.56
N PRO A 57 -4.73 -6.70 -1.37
CA PRO A 57 -5.84 -5.81 -1.07
C PRO A 57 -5.88 -4.67 -2.09
N ARG A 58 -7.05 -4.43 -2.70
CA ARG A 58 -7.25 -3.28 -3.59
C ARG A 58 -7.21 -2.01 -2.76
N PHE A 59 -6.06 -1.34 -2.72
CA PHE A 59 -6.01 0.02 -2.21
C PHE A 59 -6.82 0.93 -3.14
N PRO A 60 -7.53 1.93 -2.59
CA PRO A 60 -8.14 2.98 -3.39
C PRO A 60 -7.07 3.59 -4.32
N SER A 61 -7.42 3.80 -5.59
CA SER A 61 -6.54 4.31 -6.65
C SER A 61 -5.89 5.66 -6.34
N LEU A 62 -6.33 6.35 -5.28
CA LEU A 62 -5.77 7.59 -4.74
C LEU A 62 -4.31 7.49 -4.27
N LEU A 63 -3.76 6.28 -4.08
CA LEU A 63 -2.38 6.06 -3.63
C LEU A 63 -1.46 5.52 -4.74
N LYS A 64 -1.97 5.37 -5.96
CA LYS A 64 -1.19 4.99 -7.14
C LYS A 64 -0.60 6.27 -7.74
N ARG A 65 0.60 6.65 -7.31
CA ARG A 65 1.41 7.68 -7.95
C ARG A 65 2.66 7.05 -8.52
#